data_AF-A5UPQ6-F1
#
_entry.id   AF-A5UPQ6-F1
#
_cell.length_a   1.000
_cell.length_b   1.000
_cell.length_c   1.000
_cell.angle_alpha   90.00
_cell.angle_beta   90.00
_cell.angle_gamma   90.00
#
_symmetry.space_group_name_H-M   'P 1'
#
loop_
_entity.id
_entity.type
_entity.pdbx_description
1 polymer ?
#
loop_
_entity_poly.entity_id
_entity_poly.type
_entity_poly.pdbx_seq_one_letter_code
_entity_poly.pdbx_strand_id
1 'polypeptide(L)' 'MAKHHVTCHEARQVLLSGPGIRFAEKGYTEGENVYAAFGQTPGGRYLAVFFIYKQTLKTAVIISARDMSDKERNAYGRK' A
#
# COMPACT_ATOMS: atom_id res chain seq x y z
N MET A 1 -15.35 -11.80 -7.18
CA MET A 1 -14.08 -12.12 -7.88
C MET A 1 -13.18 -10.90 -7.81
N ALA A 2 -12.01 -11.03 -7.19
CA ALA A 2 -11.14 -9.92 -6.82
C ALA A 2 -10.57 -9.23 -8.08
N LYS A 3 -10.82 -7.92 -8.24
CA LYS A 3 -10.33 -7.12 -9.38
C LYS A 3 -8.79 -7.03 -9.45
N HIS A 4 -8.11 -7.43 -8.38
CA HIS A 4 -6.66 -7.54 -8.31
C HIS A 4 -6.37 -8.89 -7.64
N HIS A 5 -5.56 -9.75 -8.27
CA HIS A 5 -5.12 -11.05 -7.74
C HIS A 5 -4.13 -10.86 -6.57
N VAL A 6 -4.51 -10.02 -5.61
CA VAL A 6 -3.73 -9.65 -4.44
C VAL A 6 -4.55 -10.01 -3.23
N THR A 7 -3.99 -10.90 -2.42
CA THR A 7 -4.63 -11.31 -1.18
C THR A 7 -4.35 -10.29 -0.07
N CYS A 8 -5.26 -10.19 0.90
CA CYS A 8 -5.01 -9.40 2.11
C CYS A 8 -3.75 -9.86 2.86
N HIS A 9 -3.34 -11.12 2.67
CA HIS A 9 -2.11 -11.64 3.25
C HIS A 9 -0.87 -11.01 2.63
N GLU A 10 -0.76 -10.99 1.29
CA GLU A 10 0.34 -10.33 0.58
C GLU A 10 0.41 -8.83 0.89
N ALA A 11 -0.75 -8.16 0.95
CA ALA A 11 -0.82 -6.74 1.30
C ALA A 11 -0.27 -6.47 2.71
N ARG A 12 -0.61 -7.34 3.69
CA ARG A 12 -0.06 -7.26 5.06
C ARG A 12 1.43 -7.55 5.10
N GLN A 13 1.91 -8.53 4.34
CA GLN A 13 3.34 -8.83 4.28
C GLN A 13 4.13 -7.61 3.78
N VAL A 14 3.64 -6.93 2.74
CA VAL A 14 4.26 -5.71 2.24
C VAL A 14 4.27 -4.61 3.30
N LEU A 15 3.15 -4.40 4.01
CA LEU A 15 3.05 -3.45 5.12
C LEU A 15 4.04 -3.74 6.27
N LEU A 16 4.27 -5.02 6.57
CA LEU A 16 5.17 -5.47 7.64
C LEU A 16 6.65 -5.51 7.21
N SER A 17 6.94 -5.53 5.91
CA SER A 17 8.31 -5.63 5.37
C SER A 17 9.12 -4.33 5.42
N GLY A 18 8.57 -3.25 6.00
CA GLY A 18 9.17 -1.91 5.95
C GLY A 18 9.02 -1.23 4.59
N PRO A 19 7.78 -1.10 4.07
CA PRO A 19 7.56 -0.55 2.74
C PRO A 19 7.85 0.95 2.70
N GLY A 20 8.13 1.47 1.50
CA GLY A 20 8.15 2.90 1.27
C GLY A 20 6.73 3.45 1.37
N ILE A 21 6.40 4.17 2.44
CA ILE A 21 5.09 4.82 2.58
C ILE A 21 5.15 6.19 1.89
N ARG A 22 4.17 6.48 1.04
CA ARG A 22 3.94 7.80 0.44
C ARG A 22 2.51 8.22 0.71
N PHE A 23 2.33 9.53 0.86
CA PHE A 23 1.01 10.13 0.83
C PHE A 23 0.42 10.00 -0.57
N ALA A 24 -0.74 9.35 -0.70
CA ALA A 24 -1.40 9.17 -1.99
C ALA A 24 -2.35 10.33 -2.25
N GLU A 25 -3.32 10.53 -1.34
CA GLU A 25 -4.36 11.53 -1.52
C GLU A 25 -4.85 12.04 -0.17
N LYS A 26 -5.22 13.34 -0.15
CA LYS A 26 -5.91 13.93 1.00
C LYS A 26 -7.35 13.45 0.94
N GLY A 27 -7.77 12.65 1.93
CA GLY A 27 -9.16 12.26 2.05
C GLY A 27 -10.06 13.50 2.13
N TYR A 28 -11.30 13.36 1.67
CA TYR A 28 -12.32 14.43 1.73
C TYR A 28 -12.59 14.94 3.16
N THR A 29 -12.18 14.19 4.18
CA THR A 29 -12.37 14.49 5.61
C THR A 29 -11.02 14.53 6.35
N GLU A 30 -10.85 15.49 7.26
CA GLU A 30 -9.67 15.59 8.12
C GLU A 30 -9.49 14.29 8.94
N GLY A 31 -8.33 13.64 8.78
CA GLY A 31 -8.02 12.37 9.43
C GLY A 31 -8.27 11.11 8.58
N GLU A 32 -8.76 11.26 7.35
CA GLU A 32 -8.94 10.15 6.39
C GLU A 32 -7.95 10.19 5.22
N ASN A 33 -6.73 10.65 5.50
CA ASN A 33 -5.66 10.66 4.53
C ASN A 33 -5.37 9.25 4.02
N VAL A 34 -5.31 9.12 2.69
CA VAL A 34 -5.00 7.87 2.02
C VAL A 34 -3.49 7.81 1.83
N TYR A 35 -2.90 6.76 2.38
CA TYR A 35 -1.49 6.43 2.25
C TYR A 35 -1.33 5.27 1.28
N ALA A 36 -0.25 5.29 0.52
CA ALA A 36 0.19 4.17 -0.31
C ALA A 36 1.50 3.61 0.24
N ALA A 37 1.50 2.31 0.56
CA ALA A 37 2.70 1.54 0.87
C ALA A 37 3.17 0.80 -0.37
N PHE A 38 4.44 0.97 -0.69
CA PHE A 38 5.10 0.31 -1.80
C PHE A 38 6.13 -0.67 -1.25
N GLY A 39 6.01 -1.95 -1.62
CA GLY A 39 7.03 -2.93 -1.27
C GLY A 39 6.95 -4.19 -2.12
N GLN A 40 7.90 -5.07 -1.87
CA GLN A 40 8.03 -6.34 -2.56
C GLN A 40 7.57 -7.47 -1.64
N THR A 41 6.75 -8.37 -2.18
CA THR A 41 6.40 -9.63 -1.52
C THR A 41 7.60 -10.58 -1.53
N PRO A 42 7.67 -11.57 -0.63
CA PRO A 42 8.72 -12.60 -0.65
C PRO A 42 8.79 -13.37 -1.98
N GLY A 43 7.67 -13.46 -2.71
CA GLY A 43 7.61 -14.05 -4.05
C GLY A 43 8.10 -13.15 -5.18
N GLY A 44 8.69 -11.99 -4.87
CA GLY A 44 9.27 -11.06 -5.85
C GLY A 44 8.28 -10.10 -6.52
N ARG A 45 6.97 -10.19 -6.23
CA ARG A 45 5.95 -9.29 -6.77
C ARG A 45 5.98 -7.94 -6.06
N TYR A 46 5.89 -6.86 -6.82
CA TYR A 46 5.84 -5.49 -6.30
C TYR A 46 4.38 -5.06 -6.17
N LEU A 47 3.96 -4.72 -4.95
CA LEU A 47 2.57 -4.33 -4.68
C LEU A 47 2.50 -2.89 -4.15
N ALA A 48 1.51 -2.16 -4.65
CA ALA A 48 1.05 -0.91 -4.09
C ALA A 48 -0.19 -1.18 -3.23
N VAL A 49 -0.08 -0.91 -1.94
CA VAL A 49 -1.14 -1.10 -0.94
C VAL A 49 -1.66 0.25 -0.50
N PHE A 50 -2.92 0.54 -0.78
CA PHE A 50 -3.60 1.78 -0.37
C PHE A 50 -4.35 1.55 0.93
N PHE A 51 -4.08 2.38 1.92
CA PHE A 51 -4.68 2.27 3.24
C PHE A 51 -4.94 3.64 3.87
N ILE A 52 -5.96 3.72 4.71
CA ILE A 52 -6.17 4.88 5.59
C ILE A 52 -5.52 4.56 6.93
N TYR A 53 -4.73 5.51 7.44
CA TYR A 53 -4.16 5.39 8.77
C TYR A 53 -4.97 6.20 9.78
N LYS A 54 -5.77 5.50 10.60
CA LYS A 54 -6.53 6.11 11.69
C LYS A 54 -5.62 6.25 12.91
N GLN A 55 -4.97 7.43 13.04
CA GLN A 55 -4.00 7.72 14.11
C GLN A 55 -4.55 7.45 15.51
N THR A 56 -5.82 7.79 15.76
CA THR A 56 -6.49 7.62 17.07
C THR A 56 -6.49 6.16 17.54
N LEU A 57 -6.64 5.20 16.62
CA LEU A 57 -6.68 3.78 16.93
C LEU A 57 -5.37 3.06 16.59
N LYS A 58 -4.38 3.78 16.02
CA LYS A 58 -3.15 3.22 15.41
C LYS A 58 -3.46 2.07 14.44
N THR A 59 -4.58 2.18 13.72
CA THR A 59 -5.07 1.13 12.82
C THR A 59 -4.92 1.56 11.37
N ALA A 60 -4.30 0.70 10.57
CA ALA A 60 -4.25 0.82 9.11
C ALA A 60 -5.42 0.03 8.50
N VAL A 61 -6.34 0.73 7.85
CA VAL A 61 -7.46 0.13 7.13
C VAL A 61 -7.08 0.03 5.67
N ILE A 62 -6.85 -1.20 5.19
CA ILE A 62 -6.51 -1.46 3.78
C ILE A 62 -7.77 -1.23 2.93
N ILE A 63 -7.69 -0.27 2.01
CA ILE A 63 -8.78 0.02 1.06
C ILE A 63 -8.63 -0.86 -0.18
N SER A 64 -7.41 -0.95 -0.70
CA SER A 64 -7.11 -1.67 -1.94
C SER A 64 -5.65 -2.07 -2.01
N ALA A 65 -5.36 -3.14 -2.73
CA ALA A 65 -4.01 -3.55 -3.07
C ALA A 65 -3.96 -3.97 -4.54
N ARG A 66 -2.93 -3.53 -5.25
CA ARG A 66 -2.72 -3.84 -6.67
C ARG A 66 -1.24 -4.07 -6.94
N ASP A 67 -0.93 -4.74 -8.04
CA ASP A 67 0.43 -4.77 -8.57
C ASP A 67 0.88 -3.34 -8.93
N MET A 68 2.14 -3.03 -8.67
CA MET A 68 2.74 -1.76 -9.07
C MET A 68 2.79 -1.65 -10.59
N SER A 69 2.52 -0.45 -11.10
CA SER A 69 2.85 -0.09 -12.48
C SER A 69 4.37 0.02 -12.66
N ASP A 70 4.88 -0.12 -13.89
CA ASP A 70 6.31 0.00 -14.18
C ASP A 70 6.93 1.32 -13.68
N LYS A 71 6.16 2.41 -13.74
CA LYS A 71 6.57 3.73 -13.21
C LYS A 71 6.75 3.70 -11.68
N GLU A 72 5.82 3.07 -10.96
CA GLU A 72 5.87 2.94 -9.50
C GLU A 72 7.04 2.03 -9.09
N ARG A 73 7.27 0.94 -9.83
CA ARG A 73 8.40 0.02 -9.61
C ARG A 73 9.75 0.71 -9.82
N ASN A 74 9.90 1.50 -10.89
CA ASN A 74 11.13 2.26 -11.15
C ASN A 74 11.36 3.32 -10.07
N ALA A 75 10.31 4.00 -9.60
CA ALA A 75 10.42 4.96 -8.50
C ALA A 75 10.79 4.28 -7.16
N TYR A 76 10.30 3.06 -6.92
CA TYR A 76 10.63 2.28 -5.72
C TYR A 76 12.07 1.75 -5.75
N GLY A 77 12.52 1.20 -6.89
CA GLY A 77 13.89 0.67 -7.05
C GLY A 77 15.00 1.71 -7.14
N ARG A 78 14.67 3.00 -7.15
CA ARG A 78 15.63 4.12 -7.10
C ARG A 78 16.00 4.55 -5.68
N LYS A 79 15.57 3.81 -4.66
CA LYS A 79 15.75 4.14 -3.25
C LYS A 79 16.76 3.22 -2.57
#